data_AF-A0A1A2ELY3-F1
#
_entry.id   AF-A0A1A2ELY3-F1
#
_cell.length_a   1.000
_cell.length_b   1.000
_cell.length_c   1.000
_cell.angle_alpha   90.00
_cell.angle_beta   90.00
_cell.angle_gamma   90.00
#
_symmetry.space_group_name_H-M   'P 1'
#
loop_
_entity.id
_entity.type
_entity.pdbx_description
1 polymer ?
#
loop_
_entity_poly.entity_id
_entity_poly.type
_entity_poly.pdbx_seq_one_letter_code
_entity_poly.pdbx_strand_id
1 'polypeptide(L)'
;MPAEQIAQACELWTGFDISIVARNYAQLAGLLAGFAFVVINLVLDRAYRRRTDGVPDAREIEHETLTGVALMNAFLGLFLAAVQYSLLSGEQGCAVTGGRATSAELLGGISFVAALYILLYAIVQFVSGAAGTLIRHCVFIVAVLVPPIAVFFVEATLTDLALSLGDPQTRRPLQPLWDQANQLSLPITAVVGIVCALGWFFGRRRRRSESPIGPMAGRIRTAFPYLSTVVIIAAIVRAMAALPKTDVTAHLSSTEAWLWVVVFAVLMLVQSAALSFQQGVETPYRPEQHTGSADDSA
;
A
#
# COMPACT_ATOMS: atom_id res chain seq x y z
N MET A 1 -4.91 44.38 -3.13
CA MET A 1 -6.29 43.88 -3.33
C MET A 1 -6.89 43.60 -1.96
N PRO A 2 -8.14 43.99 -1.67
CA PRO A 2 -8.79 43.70 -0.39
C PRO A 2 -8.93 42.19 -0.20
N ALA A 3 -8.76 41.71 1.04
CA ALA A 3 -8.72 40.28 1.39
C ALA A 3 -9.99 39.51 0.97
N GLU A 4 -11.15 40.17 0.92
CA GLU A 4 -12.41 39.59 0.47
C GLU A 4 -12.40 39.21 -1.03
N GLN A 5 -11.72 39.98 -1.88
CA GLN A 5 -11.59 39.66 -3.30
C GLN A 5 -10.66 38.47 -3.54
N ILE A 6 -9.65 38.29 -2.69
CA ILE A 6 -8.73 37.14 -2.75
C ILE A 6 -9.45 35.88 -2.24
N ALA A 7 -10.29 36.01 -1.20
CA ALA A 7 -11.10 34.90 -0.69
C ALA A 7 -12.17 34.44 -1.71
N GLN A 8 -12.84 35.38 -2.40
CA GLN A 8 -13.77 35.06 -3.48
C GLN A 8 -13.09 34.44 -4.71
N ALA A 9 -11.82 34.78 -4.98
CA ALA A 9 -11.06 34.22 -6.10
C ALA A 9 -10.65 32.75 -5.88
N CYS A 10 -10.75 32.23 -4.65
CA CYS A 10 -10.29 30.89 -4.29
C CYS A 10 -11.43 30.00 -3.74
N GLU A 11 -12.65 30.25 -4.19
CA GLU A 11 -13.81 29.40 -3.91
C GLU A 11 -13.75 28.10 -4.74
N LEU A 12 -13.90 26.95 -4.09
CA LEU A 12 -13.94 25.64 -4.73
C LEU A 12 -15.27 25.46 -5.46
N TRP A 13 -15.24 25.56 -6.79
CA TRP A 13 -16.44 25.42 -7.63
C TRP A 13 -17.08 24.02 -7.57
N THR A 14 -16.31 23.00 -7.18
CA THR A 14 -16.79 21.62 -6.98
C THR A 14 -17.47 21.42 -5.63
N GLY A 15 -17.26 22.32 -4.67
CA GLY A 15 -17.66 22.14 -3.27
C GLY A 15 -16.91 21.03 -2.52
N PHE A 16 -15.94 20.36 -3.15
CA PHE A 16 -15.13 19.31 -2.53
C PHE A 16 -13.83 19.90 -1.98
N ASP A 17 -13.67 19.88 -0.66
CA ASP A 17 -12.47 20.34 0.03
C ASP A 17 -11.64 19.14 0.52
N ILE A 18 -10.52 18.91 -0.17
CA ILE A 18 -9.61 17.81 0.16
C ILE A 18 -8.95 17.98 1.53
N SER A 19 -8.78 19.20 2.05
CA SER A 19 -8.17 19.41 3.37
C SER A 19 -8.99 18.74 4.48
N ILE A 20 -10.32 18.75 4.34
CA ILE A 20 -11.26 18.13 5.27
C ILE A 20 -11.12 16.61 5.25
N VAL A 21 -11.08 16.02 4.05
CA VAL A 21 -10.97 14.55 3.89
C VAL A 21 -9.58 14.06 4.29
N ALA A 22 -8.53 14.82 3.99
CA ALA A 22 -7.15 14.54 4.37
C ALA A 22 -7.01 14.34 5.89
N ARG A 23 -7.77 15.08 6.71
CA ARG A 23 -7.78 14.88 8.16
C ARG A 23 -8.21 13.47 8.56
N ASN A 24 -9.21 12.91 7.90
CA ASN A 24 -9.69 11.55 8.16
C ASN A 24 -8.66 10.50 7.71
N TYR A 25 -8.02 10.71 6.56
CA TYR A 25 -6.94 9.84 6.11
C TYR A 25 -5.72 9.88 7.04
N ALA A 26 -5.36 11.06 7.57
CA ALA A 26 -4.29 11.18 8.56
C ALA A 26 -4.57 10.37 9.83
N GLN A 27 -5.81 10.45 10.35
CA GLN A 27 -6.24 9.70 11.51
C GLN A 27 -6.24 8.20 11.26
N LEU A 28 -6.78 7.76 10.12
CA LEU A 28 -6.81 6.36 9.73
C LEU A 28 -5.38 5.79 9.58
N ALA A 29 -4.50 6.51 8.89
CA ALA A 29 -3.10 6.12 8.72
C ALA A 29 -2.37 6.01 10.07
N GLY A 30 -2.56 6.99 10.96
CA GLY A 30 -1.98 6.97 12.31
C GLY A 30 -2.48 5.80 13.16
N LEU A 31 -3.77 5.49 13.09
CA LEU A 31 -4.38 4.36 13.80
C LEU A 31 -3.83 3.02 13.29
N LEU A 32 -3.74 2.84 11.98
CA LEU A 32 -3.14 1.65 11.37
C LEU A 32 -1.66 1.50 11.71
N ALA A 33 -0.89 2.60 11.73
CA ALA A 33 0.50 2.60 12.18
C ALA A 33 0.60 2.15 13.65
N GLY A 34 -0.30 2.64 14.52
CA GLY A 34 -0.38 2.19 15.91
C GLY A 34 -0.62 0.68 16.03
N PHE A 35 -1.54 0.12 15.25
CA PHE A 35 -1.74 -1.33 15.22
C PHE A 35 -0.52 -2.09 14.73
N ALA A 36 0.14 -1.62 13.66
CA ALA A 36 1.38 -2.22 13.18
C ALA A 36 2.45 -2.25 14.29
N PHE A 37 2.61 -1.15 15.03
CA PHE A 37 3.53 -1.07 16.16
C PHE A 37 3.22 -2.08 17.27
N VAL A 38 1.94 -2.26 17.62
CA VAL A 38 1.54 -3.28 18.61
C VAL A 38 1.90 -4.68 18.12
N VAL A 39 1.61 -5.01 16.87
CA VAL A 39 1.94 -6.33 16.30
C VAL A 39 3.46 -6.56 16.26
N ILE A 40 4.26 -5.54 15.96
CA ILE A 40 5.73 -5.63 16.03
C ILE A 40 6.18 -6.05 17.43
N ASN A 41 5.63 -5.42 18.48
CA ASN A 41 5.97 -5.77 19.86
C ASN A 41 5.58 -7.23 20.20
N LEU A 42 4.43 -7.70 19.71
CA LEU A 42 4.01 -9.10 19.90
C LEU A 42 4.95 -10.08 19.20
N VAL A 43 5.41 -9.75 17.98
CA VAL A 43 6.39 -10.57 17.24
C VAL A 43 7.73 -10.60 17.99
N LEU A 44 8.19 -9.46 18.50
CA LEU A 44 9.43 -9.38 19.28
C LEU A 44 9.34 -10.13 20.61
N ASP A 45 8.23 -10.01 21.35
CA ASP A 45 8.01 -10.73 22.60
C ASP A 45 7.95 -12.25 22.36
N ARG A 46 7.24 -12.70 21.31
CA ARG A 46 7.21 -14.10 20.89
C ARG A 46 8.61 -14.62 20.56
N ALA A 47 9.39 -13.86 19.79
CA ALA A 47 10.76 -14.23 19.43
C ALA A 47 11.67 -14.28 20.68
N TYR A 48 11.49 -13.35 21.61
CA TYR A 48 12.26 -13.30 22.86
C TYR A 48 11.98 -14.51 23.76
N ARG A 49 10.70 -14.82 24.01
CA ARG A 49 10.29 -15.97 24.84
C ARG A 49 10.85 -17.28 24.27
N ARG A 50 10.73 -17.48 22.96
CA ARG A 50 11.18 -18.71 22.28
C ARG A 50 12.68 -18.92 22.28
N ARG A 51 13.47 -17.84 22.32
CA ARG A 51 14.92 -17.95 22.48
C ARG A 51 15.34 -18.60 23.81
N THR A 52 14.40 -18.64 24.76
CA THR A 52 14.57 -19.27 26.07
C THR A 52 14.16 -20.76 26.05
N ASP A 53 13.31 -21.17 25.09
CA ASP A 53 12.68 -22.50 25.04
C ASP A 53 13.42 -23.53 24.14
N GLY A 54 14.39 -23.11 23.31
CA GLY A 54 15.20 -24.04 22.48
C GLY A 54 15.77 -23.44 21.19
N VAL A 55 16.39 -24.29 20.36
CA VAL A 55 16.93 -23.90 19.04
C VAL A 55 15.77 -23.79 18.04
N PRO A 56 15.47 -22.60 17.49
CA PRO A 56 14.38 -22.44 16.53
C PRO A 56 14.73 -23.01 15.15
N ASP A 57 13.72 -23.49 14.41
CA ASP A 57 13.88 -23.92 13.03
C ASP A 57 14.23 -22.72 12.12
N ALA A 58 15.16 -22.93 11.17
CA ALA A 58 15.65 -21.88 10.28
C ALA A 58 14.53 -21.25 9.44
N ARG A 59 13.51 -22.04 9.07
CA ARG A 59 12.34 -21.57 8.31
C ARG A 59 11.46 -20.64 9.13
N GLU A 60 11.35 -20.88 10.43
CA GLU A 60 10.54 -20.05 11.35
C GLU A 60 11.24 -18.71 11.61
N ILE A 61 12.56 -18.71 11.80
CA ILE A 61 13.37 -17.48 11.95
C ILE A 61 13.26 -16.60 10.69
N GLU A 62 13.36 -17.18 9.50
CA GLU A 62 13.21 -16.45 8.24
C GLU A 62 11.80 -15.84 8.14
N HIS A 63 10.77 -16.61 8.53
CA HIS A 63 9.38 -16.16 8.51
C HIS A 63 9.13 -14.99 9.48
N GLU A 64 9.60 -15.09 10.73
CA GLU A 64 9.49 -14.03 11.74
C GLU A 64 10.25 -12.76 11.29
N THR A 65 11.45 -12.92 10.74
CA THR A 65 12.25 -11.79 10.22
C THR A 65 11.54 -11.08 9.08
N LEU A 66 11.01 -11.82 8.10
CA LEU A 66 10.28 -11.26 6.97
C LEU A 66 9.01 -10.54 7.40
N THR A 67 8.30 -11.10 8.38
CA THR A 67 7.10 -10.49 8.97
C THR A 67 7.46 -9.18 9.68
N GLY A 68 8.52 -9.19 10.50
CA GLY A 68 9.01 -8.00 11.20
C GLY A 68 9.44 -6.89 10.23
N VAL A 69 10.18 -7.24 9.16
CA VAL A 69 10.60 -6.29 8.12
C VAL A 69 9.39 -5.69 7.40
N ALA A 70 8.40 -6.51 7.04
CA ALA A 70 7.19 -6.02 6.40
C ALA A 70 6.39 -5.09 7.33
N LEU A 71 6.21 -5.47 8.60
CA LEU A 71 5.54 -4.62 9.59
C LEU A 71 6.25 -3.28 9.81
N MET A 72 7.59 -3.28 9.90
CA MET A 72 8.35 -2.06 10.08
C MET A 72 8.23 -1.12 8.87
N ASN A 73 8.26 -1.68 7.65
CA ASN A 73 8.04 -0.91 6.42
C ASN A 73 6.61 -0.37 6.34
N ALA A 74 5.61 -1.17 6.71
CA ALA A 74 4.21 -0.73 6.78
C ALA A 74 4.03 0.40 7.80
N PHE A 75 4.61 0.24 9.00
CA PHE A 75 4.60 1.25 10.06
C PHE A 75 5.20 2.57 9.57
N LEU A 76 6.41 2.52 9.00
CA LEU A 76 7.09 3.71 8.47
C LEU A 76 6.26 4.37 7.36
N GLY A 77 5.75 3.59 6.41
CA GLY A 77 4.92 4.12 5.33
C GLY A 77 3.63 4.77 5.81
N LEU A 78 2.92 4.14 6.75
CA LEU A 78 1.69 4.67 7.34
C LEU A 78 1.94 5.90 8.21
N PHE A 79 3.05 5.92 8.97
CA PHE A 79 3.46 7.08 9.74
C PHE A 79 3.74 8.28 8.82
N LEU A 80 4.53 8.07 7.76
CA LEU A 80 4.83 9.14 6.82
C LEU A 80 3.59 9.61 6.05
N ALA A 81 2.70 8.69 5.66
CA ALA A 81 1.41 9.03 5.06
C ALA A 81 0.53 9.84 6.03
N ALA A 82 0.50 9.48 7.33
CA ALA A 82 -0.23 10.23 8.34
C ALA A 82 0.32 11.66 8.49
N VAL A 83 1.64 11.82 8.47
CA VAL A 83 2.29 13.15 8.49
C VAL A 83 1.92 13.94 7.24
N GLN A 84 2.00 13.34 6.04
CA GLN A 84 1.66 14.01 4.79
C GLN A 84 0.19 14.45 4.75
N TYR A 85 -0.74 13.58 5.12
CA TYR A 85 -2.17 13.91 5.17
C TYR A 85 -2.49 14.93 6.27
N SER A 86 -1.78 14.91 7.39
CA SER A 86 -1.89 15.94 8.42
C SER A 86 -1.45 17.31 7.90
N LEU A 87 -0.35 17.38 7.16
CA LEU A 87 0.09 18.61 6.49
C LEU A 87 -0.92 19.07 5.43
N LEU A 88 -1.47 18.14 4.65
CA LEU A 88 -2.50 18.42 3.64
C LEU A 88 -3.80 18.94 4.29
N SER A 89 -4.15 18.45 5.48
CA SER A 89 -5.33 18.94 6.21
C SER A 89 -5.21 20.38 6.72
N GLY A 90 -3.98 20.90 6.76
CA GLY A 90 -3.70 22.30 7.09
C GLY A 90 -3.73 23.23 5.88
N GLU A 91 -3.93 22.71 4.66
CA GLU A 91 -4.00 23.52 3.45
C GLU A 91 -5.32 24.28 3.37
N GLN A 92 -5.26 25.56 2.98
CA GLN A 92 -6.43 26.45 2.92
C GLN A 92 -6.36 27.38 1.70
N GLY A 93 -7.53 27.85 1.28
CA GLY A 93 -7.67 28.85 0.22
C GLY A 93 -7.11 28.39 -1.12
N CYS A 94 -6.31 29.25 -1.75
CA CYS A 94 -5.86 29.06 -3.14
C CYS A 94 -4.95 27.84 -3.36
N ALA A 95 -4.38 27.28 -2.29
CA ALA A 95 -3.63 26.02 -2.38
C ALA A 95 -4.54 24.82 -2.69
N VAL A 96 -5.81 24.89 -2.27
CA VAL A 96 -6.81 23.84 -2.48
C VAL A 96 -7.41 23.93 -3.89
N THR A 97 -7.63 25.15 -4.39
CA THR A 97 -8.11 25.38 -5.75
C THR A 97 -7.02 25.31 -6.82
N GLY A 98 -5.76 25.64 -6.50
CA GLY A 98 -4.66 25.73 -7.46
C GLY A 98 -4.06 24.39 -7.92
N GLY A 99 -4.68 23.26 -7.57
CA GLY A 99 -4.23 21.92 -7.96
C GLY A 99 -3.04 21.36 -7.16
N ARG A 100 -2.42 22.16 -6.28
CA ARG A 100 -1.33 21.69 -5.41
C ARG A 100 -1.82 20.66 -4.39
N ALA A 101 -2.92 20.95 -3.70
CA ALA A 101 -3.45 20.07 -2.66
C ALA A 101 -3.87 18.71 -3.24
N THR A 102 -4.57 18.69 -4.37
CA THR A 102 -4.98 17.46 -5.09
C THR A 102 -3.80 16.70 -5.70
N SER A 103 -2.74 17.40 -6.14
CA SER A 103 -1.49 16.76 -6.55
C SER A 103 -0.79 16.07 -5.37
N ALA A 104 -0.77 16.72 -4.20
CA ALA A 104 -0.23 16.14 -2.97
C ALA A 104 -1.11 14.99 -2.45
N GLU A 105 -2.42 15.06 -2.68
CA GLU A 105 -3.37 13.98 -2.39
C GLU A 105 -3.06 12.72 -3.21
N LEU A 106 -2.87 12.82 -4.53
CA LEU A 106 -2.53 11.67 -5.38
C LEU A 106 -1.29 10.93 -4.86
N LEU A 107 -0.21 11.67 -4.58
CA LEU A 107 1.03 11.09 -4.04
C LEU A 107 0.85 10.54 -2.62
N GLY A 108 0.02 11.20 -1.81
CA GLY A 108 -0.36 10.73 -0.47
C GLY A 108 -1.17 9.43 -0.54
N GLY A 109 -2.08 9.32 -1.51
CA GLY A 109 -2.92 8.14 -1.74
C GLY A 109 -2.08 6.94 -2.14
N ILE A 110 -1.13 7.12 -3.06
CA ILE A 110 -0.14 6.10 -3.43
C ILE A 110 0.63 5.61 -2.20
N SER A 111 1.14 6.55 -1.40
CA SER A 111 1.93 6.24 -0.21
C SER A 111 1.11 5.48 0.83
N PHE A 112 -0.10 5.95 1.11
CA PHE A 112 -1.02 5.36 2.07
C PHE A 112 -1.46 3.95 1.66
N VAL A 113 -1.93 3.78 0.42
CA VAL A 113 -2.44 2.49 -0.05
C VAL A 113 -1.30 1.47 -0.20
N ALA A 114 -0.11 1.89 -0.66
CA ALA A 114 1.05 1.02 -0.68
C ALA A 114 1.42 0.55 0.73
N ALA A 115 1.45 1.44 1.73
CA ALA A 115 1.75 1.08 3.11
C ALA A 115 0.68 0.16 3.73
N LEU A 116 -0.60 0.42 3.44
CA LEU A 116 -1.72 -0.45 3.81
C LEU A 116 -1.58 -1.84 3.19
N TYR A 117 -1.18 -1.93 1.92
CA TYR A 117 -0.93 -3.22 1.27
C TYR A 117 0.20 -3.98 1.98
N ILE A 118 1.31 -3.32 2.30
CA ILE A 118 2.42 -3.96 3.05
C ILE A 118 1.93 -4.46 4.41
N LEU A 119 1.06 -3.71 5.10
CA LEU A 119 0.48 -4.13 6.37
C LEU A 119 -0.36 -5.41 6.20
N LEU A 120 -1.25 -5.45 5.20
CA LEU A 120 -2.06 -6.63 4.88
C LEU A 120 -1.19 -7.83 4.49
N TYR A 121 -0.14 -7.59 3.70
CA TYR A 121 0.86 -8.61 3.39
C TYR A 121 1.53 -9.15 4.65
N ALA A 122 1.93 -8.28 5.58
CA ALA A 122 2.54 -8.70 6.84
C ALA A 122 1.59 -9.53 7.71
N ILE A 123 0.30 -9.16 7.75
CA ILE A 123 -0.75 -9.93 8.44
C ILE A 123 -0.89 -11.33 7.80
N VAL A 124 -0.90 -11.43 6.47
CA VAL A 124 -0.92 -12.71 5.76
C VAL A 124 0.27 -13.58 6.17
N GLN A 125 1.48 -13.01 6.24
CA GLN A 125 2.65 -13.76 6.72
C GLN A 125 2.41 -14.22 8.16
N PHE A 126 2.09 -13.30 9.08
CA PHE A 126 1.86 -13.61 10.49
C PHE A 126 0.85 -14.76 10.73
N VAL A 127 -0.24 -14.81 9.97
CA VAL A 127 -1.30 -15.83 10.11
C VAL A 127 -0.92 -17.17 9.48
N SER A 128 -0.03 -17.19 8.48
CA SER A 128 0.34 -18.42 7.76
C SER A 128 0.95 -19.51 8.67
N GLY A 129 1.51 -19.13 9.82
CA GLY A 129 2.03 -20.08 10.83
C GLY A 129 0.98 -20.67 11.77
N ALA A 130 -0.28 -20.20 11.77
CA ALA A 130 -1.26 -20.53 12.82
C ALA A 130 -2.58 -21.15 12.33
N ALA A 131 -3.08 -20.81 11.14
CA ALA A 131 -4.43 -21.23 10.71
C ALA A 131 -4.53 -21.50 9.19
N GLY A 132 -4.57 -22.78 8.80
CA GLY A 132 -4.48 -23.23 7.41
C GLY A 132 -5.68 -22.89 6.49
N THR A 133 -6.91 -22.78 7.01
CA THR A 133 -8.07 -22.35 6.19
C THR A 133 -8.15 -20.83 6.09
N LEU A 134 -7.86 -20.12 7.18
CA LEU A 134 -7.86 -18.66 7.23
C LEU A 134 -6.85 -18.06 6.26
N ILE A 135 -5.64 -18.63 6.19
CA ILE A 135 -4.59 -18.13 5.30
C ILE A 135 -5.01 -18.15 3.83
N ARG A 136 -5.76 -19.17 3.38
CA ARG A 136 -6.23 -19.26 1.99
C ARG A 136 -7.16 -18.11 1.63
N HIS A 137 -8.05 -17.72 2.54
CA HIS A 137 -8.94 -16.58 2.35
C HIS A 137 -8.18 -15.25 2.42
N CYS A 138 -7.27 -15.10 3.38
CA CYS A 138 -6.45 -13.89 3.50
C CYS A 138 -5.59 -13.65 2.25
N VAL A 139 -4.90 -14.68 1.74
CA VAL A 139 -4.08 -14.53 0.54
C VAL A 139 -4.96 -14.24 -0.68
N PHE A 140 -6.15 -14.85 -0.81
CA PHE A 140 -7.07 -14.50 -1.90
C PHE A 140 -7.49 -13.03 -1.86
N ILE A 141 -7.89 -12.54 -0.68
CA ILE A 141 -8.30 -11.14 -0.51
C ILE A 141 -7.14 -10.22 -0.90
N VAL A 142 -5.94 -10.43 -0.34
CA VAL A 142 -4.79 -9.54 -0.56
C VAL A 142 -4.22 -9.66 -1.96
N ALA A 143 -4.18 -10.85 -2.56
CA ALA A 143 -3.61 -11.04 -3.90
C ALA A 143 -4.60 -10.71 -5.03
N VAL A 144 -5.91 -10.84 -4.83
CA VAL A 144 -6.90 -10.70 -5.91
C VAL A 144 -7.79 -9.47 -5.76
N LEU A 145 -8.31 -9.20 -4.55
CA LEU A 145 -9.30 -8.15 -4.35
C LEU A 145 -8.67 -6.79 -4.04
N VAL A 146 -7.62 -6.76 -3.21
CA VAL A 146 -6.98 -5.51 -2.80
C VAL A 146 -6.31 -4.76 -3.97
N PRO A 147 -5.55 -5.39 -4.89
CA PRO A 147 -4.87 -4.69 -5.98
C PRO A 147 -5.81 -3.86 -6.89
N PRO A 148 -6.93 -4.38 -7.43
CA PRO A 148 -7.81 -3.57 -8.26
C PRO A 148 -8.49 -2.45 -7.46
N ILE A 149 -8.88 -2.69 -6.21
CA ILE A 149 -9.48 -1.65 -5.34
C ILE A 149 -8.46 -0.54 -5.07
N ALA A 150 -7.20 -0.91 -4.82
CA ALA A 150 -6.10 0.01 -4.58
C ALA A 150 -5.83 0.89 -5.81
N VAL A 151 -5.75 0.29 -7.01
CA VAL A 151 -5.54 1.04 -8.25
C VAL A 151 -6.71 1.97 -8.54
N PHE A 152 -7.95 1.48 -8.40
CA PHE A 152 -9.15 2.29 -8.56
C PHE A 152 -9.17 3.50 -7.61
N PHE A 153 -8.79 3.30 -6.34
CA PHE A 153 -8.70 4.38 -5.37
C PHE A 153 -7.71 5.47 -5.81
N VAL A 154 -6.53 5.09 -6.28
CA VAL A 154 -5.52 6.05 -6.77
C VAL A 154 -6.00 6.74 -8.05
N GLU A 155 -6.65 6.02 -8.96
CA GLU A 155 -7.23 6.60 -10.18
C GLU A 155 -8.33 7.62 -9.88
N ALA A 156 -9.17 7.39 -8.87
CA ALA A 156 -10.19 8.34 -8.46
C ALA A 156 -9.59 9.71 -8.07
N THR A 157 -8.38 9.73 -7.51
CA THR A 157 -7.70 11.00 -7.22
C THR A 157 -7.24 11.75 -8.49
N LEU A 158 -7.13 11.08 -9.65
CA LEU A 158 -6.90 11.76 -10.94
C LEU A 158 -8.11 12.58 -11.38
N THR A 159 -9.33 12.10 -11.10
CA THR A 159 -10.55 12.87 -11.39
C THR A 159 -10.64 14.11 -10.50
N ASP A 160 -10.24 14.00 -9.23
CA ASP A 160 -10.17 15.14 -8.31
C ASP A 160 -9.11 16.16 -8.76
N LEU A 161 -7.95 15.67 -9.21
CA LEU A 161 -6.91 16.51 -9.80
C LEU A 161 -7.42 17.22 -11.07
N ALA A 162 -8.10 16.51 -11.97
CA ALA A 162 -8.63 17.10 -13.20
C ALA A 162 -9.71 18.17 -12.93
N LEU A 163 -10.51 18.00 -11.89
CA LEU A 163 -11.49 19.00 -11.46
C LEU A 163 -10.81 20.23 -10.86
N SER A 164 -9.77 20.03 -10.04
CA SER A 164 -9.02 21.16 -9.45
C SER A 164 -8.25 21.98 -10.48
N LEU A 165 -7.71 21.33 -11.52
CA LEU A 165 -7.01 21.98 -12.63
C LEU A 165 -7.95 22.49 -13.74
N GLY A 166 -9.26 22.35 -13.53
CA GLY A 166 -10.28 22.82 -14.46
C GLY A 166 -10.36 24.34 -14.56
N ASP A 167 -11.08 24.82 -15.58
CA ASP A 167 -11.35 26.24 -15.73
C ASP A 167 -12.48 26.67 -14.77
N PRO A 168 -12.19 27.55 -13.79
CA PRO A 168 -13.19 27.99 -12.82
C PRO A 168 -14.31 28.83 -13.44
N GLN A 169 -14.07 29.49 -14.59
CA GLN A 169 -15.08 30.32 -15.25
C GLN A 169 -16.10 29.47 -15.99
N THR A 170 -15.64 28.48 -16.76
CA THR A 170 -16.53 27.59 -17.51
C THR A 170 -17.00 26.38 -16.71
N ARG A 171 -16.45 26.17 -15.49
CA ARG A 171 -16.72 25.01 -14.61
C ARG A 171 -16.52 23.69 -15.34
N ARG A 172 -15.44 23.62 -16.13
CA ARG A 172 -15.07 22.43 -16.89
C ARG A 172 -13.79 21.84 -16.32
N PRO A 173 -13.72 20.51 -16.11
CA PRO A 173 -12.49 19.88 -15.71
C PRO A 173 -11.42 19.99 -16.81
N LEU A 174 -10.18 19.70 -16.45
CA LEU A 174 -9.09 19.56 -17.41
C LEU A 174 -9.36 18.37 -18.34
N GLN A 175 -9.96 18.66 -19.50
CA GLN A 175 -10.54 17.66 -20.39
C GLN A 175 -9.65 16.46 -20.73
N PRO A 176 -8.37 16.61 -21.17
CA PRO A 176 -7.59 15.43 -21.53
C PRO A 176 -7.33 14.51 -20.35
N LEU A 177 -7.17 15.05 -19.13
CA LEU A 177 -6.97 14.24 -17.93
C LEU A 177 -8.28 13.62 -17.45
N TRP A 178 -9.37 14.38 -17.47
CA TRP A 178 -10.71 13.94 -17.05
C TRP A 178 -11.26 12.83 -17.93
N ASP A 179 -11.21 13.01 -19.25
CA ASP A 179 -11.71 12.03 -20.22
C ASP A 179 -10.92 10.74 -20.12
N GLN A 180 -9.59 10.82 -20.04
CA GLN A 180 -8.73 9.65 -19.89
C GLN A 180 -8.98 8.94 -18.56
N ALA A 181 -9.07 9.66 -17.43
CA ALA A 181 -9.30 9.05 -16.13
C ALA A 181 -10.64 8.31 -16.08
N ASN A 182 -11.71 8.92 -16.58
CA ASN A 182 -13.04 8.28 -16.60
C ASN A 182 -13.13 7.12 -17.58
N GLN A 183 -12.55 7.26 -18.78
CA GLN A 183 -12.58 6.20 -19.79
C GLN A 183 -11.71 5.00 -19.37
N LEU A 184 -10.56 5.25 -18.75
CA LEU A 184 -9.58 4.22 -18.42
C LEU A 184 -9.75 3.59 -17.04
N SER A 185 -10.46 4.23 -16.10
CA SER A 185 -10.51 3.70 -14.74
C SER A 185 -11.15 2.31 -14.65
N LEU A 186 -12.30 2.11 -15.30
CA LEU A 186 -12.95 0.80 -15.36
C LEU A 186 -12.09 -0.26 -16.07
N PRO A 187 -11.55 -0.04 -17.28
CA PRO A 187 -10.75 -1.06 -17.95
C PRO A 187 -9.41 -1.34 -17.25
N ILE A 188 -8.71 -0.34 -16.70
CA ILE A 188 -7.46 -0.59 -15.96
C ILE A 188 -7.76 -1.43 -14.72
N THR A 189 -8.75 -1.03 -13.92
CA THR A 189 -9.17 -1.77 -12.73
C THR A 189 -9.57 -3.22 -13.08
N ALA A 190 -10.33 -3.40 -14.16
CA ALA A 190 -10.72 -4.73 -14.64
C ALA A 190 -9.52 -5.55 -15.10
N VAL A 191 -8.58 -4.97 -15.86
CA VAL A 191 -7.36 -5.64 -16.30
C VAL A 191 -6.50 -6.06 -15.11
N VAL A 192 -6.29 -5.18 -14.13
CA VAL A 192 -5.55 -5.50 -12.89
C VAL A 192 -6.23 -6.66 -12.16
N GLY A 193 -7.56 -6.62 -12.00
CA GLY A 193 -8.32 -7.69 -11.37
C GLY A 193 -8.20 -9.03 -12.10
N ILE A 194 -8.31 -9.02 -13.44
CA ILE A 194 -8.17 -10.22 -14.27
C ILE A 194 -6.75 -10.78 -14.16
N VAL A 195 -5.71 -9.94 -14.27
CA VAL A 195 -4.31 -10.38 -14.16
C VAL A 195 -4.04 -10.98 -12.79
N CYS A 196 -4.54 -10.35 -11.71
CA CYS A 196 -4.41 -10.87 -10.35
C CYS A 196 -5.14 -12.22 -10.19
N ALA A 197 -6.36 -12.35 -10.73
CA ALA A 197 -7.12 -13.60 -10.68
C ALA A 197 -6.44 -14.73 -11.47
N LEU A 198 -5.88 -14.43 -12.65
CA LEU A 198 -5.09 -15.37 -13.44
C LEU A 198 -3.82 -15.79 -12.70
N GLY A 199 -3.07 -14.82 -12.16
CA GLY A 199 -1.89 -15.08 -11.34
C GLY A 199 -2.20 -15.98 -10.15
N TRP A 200 -3.30 -15.70 -9.45
CA TRP A 200 -3.81 -16.53 -8.37
C TRP A 200 -4.14 -17.95 -8.84
N PHE A 201 -4.83 -18.12 -9.97
CA PHE A 201 -5.19 -19.42 -10.51
C PHE A 201 -3.95 -20.25 -10.89
N PHE A 202 -3.01 -19.67 -11.64
CA PHE A 202 -1.78 -20.33 -12.06
C PHE A 202 -0.83 -20.63 -10.89
N GLY A 203 -0.80 -19.77 -9.89
CA GLY A 203 0.01 -19.95 -8.68
C GLY A 203 -0.47 -21.06 -7.73
N ARG A 204 -1.67 -21.63 -7.94
CA ARG A 204 -2.30 -22.61 -7.03
C ARG A 204 -1.43 -23.84 -6.77
N ARG A 205 -0.74 -24.36 -7.79
CA ARG A 205 0.17 -25.50 -7.63
C ARG A 205 1.37 -25.15 -6.74
N ARG A 206 1.89 -23.93 -6.89
CA ARG A 206 3.07 -23.45 -6.17
C ARG A 206 2.77 -23.17 -4.70
N ARG A 207 1.61 -22.58 -4.39
CA ARG A 207 1.16 -22.30 -3.01
C ARG A 207 0.90 -23.55 -2.17
N ARG A 208 0.52 -24.65 -2.82
CA ARG A 208 0.25 -25.95 -2.19
C ARG A 208 1.47 -26.87 -2.14
N SER A 209 2.59 -26.47 -2.74
CA SER A 209 3.80 -27.29 -2.76
C SER A 209 4.44 -27.35 -1.37
N GLU A 210 4.77 -28.54 -0.91
CA GLU A 210 5.54 -28.79 0.32
C GLU A 210 7.05 -28.65 0.11
N SER A 211 7.49 -28.49 -1.16
CA SER A 211 8.90 -28.33 -1.51
C SER A 211 9.55 -27.15 -0.79
N PRO A 212 10.82 -27.26 -0.35
CA PRO A 212 11.54 -26.17 0.27
C PRO A 212 11.60 -24.94 -0.65
N ILE A 213 11.59 -23.75 -0.04
CA ILE A 213 11.59 -22.48 -0.77
C ILE A 213 12.93 -22.37 -1.51
N GLY A 214 12.87 -22.18 -2.83
CA GLY A 214 14.09 -21.98 -3.62
C GLY A 214 14.77 -20.64 -3.27
N PRO A 215 16.12 -20.53 -3.37
CA PRO A 215 16.88 -19.35 -2.96
C PRO A 215 16.46 -18.07 -3.72
N MET A 216 16.02 -18.21 -4.97
CA MET A 216 15.51 -17.09 -5.78
C MET A 216 14.15 -16.59 -5.28
N ALA A 217 13.28 -17.48 -4.80
CA ALA A 217 11.98 -17.11 -4.25
C ALA A 217 12.13 -16.40 -2.89
N GLY A 218 13.11 -16.80 -2.08
CA GLY A 218 13.47 -16.12 -0.83
C GLY A 218 13.95 -14.68 -1.06
N ARG A 219 14.86 -14.44 -2.01
CA ARG A 219 15.33 -13.07 -2.36
C ARG A 219 14.22 -12.17 -2.87
N ILE A 220 13.34 -12.72 -3.68
CA ILE A 220 12.19 -11.98 -4.21
C ILE A 220 11.28 -11.56 -3.04
N ARG A 221 11.02 -12.48 -2.08
CA ARG A 221 10.21 -12.24 -0.88
C ARG A 221 10.80 -11.17 0.06
N THR A 222 12.12 -11.13 0.24
CA THR A 222 12.78 -10.10 1.07
C THR A 222 12.76 -8.73 0.40
N ALA A 223 12.85 -8.66 -0.93
CA ALA A 223 12.94 -7.40 -1.66
C ALA A 223 11.62 -6.59 -1.69
N PHE A 224 10.46 -7.25 -1.61
CA PHE A 224 9.16 -6.56 -1.84
C PHE A 224 8.82 -5.44 -0.86
N PRO A 225 8.93 -5.64 0.48
CA PRO A 225 8.63 -4.56 1.41
C PRO A 225 9.51 -3.34 1.11
N TYR A 226 10.79 -3.55 0.81
CA TYR A 226 11.71 -2.47 0.45
C TYR A 226 11.36 -1.77 -0.85
N LEU A 227 11.01 -2.52 -1.91
CA LEU A 227 10.62 -1.92 -3.20
C LEU A 227 9.38 -1.02 -3.02
N SER A 228 8.44 -1.46 -2.20
CA SER A 228 7.23 -0.70 -1.85
C SER A 228 7.58 0.56 -1.05
N THR A 229 8.46 0.43 -0.05
CA THR A 229 8.98 1.57 0.72
C THR A 229 9.73 2.57 -0.16
N VAL A 230 10.48 2.13 -1.16
CA VAL A 230 11.14 3.03 -2.12
C VAL A 230 10.11 3.84 -2.89
N VAL A 231 9.03 3.22 -3.37
CA VAL A 231 7.93 3.94 -4.05
C VAL A 231 7.26 4.95 -3.10
N ILE A 232 6.99 4.54 -1.85
CA ILE A 232 6.43 5.43 -0.82
C ILE A 232 7.36 6.64 -0.60
N ILE A 233 8.63 6.41 -0.30
CA ILE A 233 9.60 7.48 -0.06
C ILE A 233 9.72 8.37 -1.30
N ALA A 234 9.76 7.81 -2.51
CA ALA A 234 9.83 8.58 -3.74
C ALA A 234 8.60 9.48 -3.92
N ALA A 235 7.39 8.97 -3.66
CA ALA A 235 6.16 9.76 -3.77
C ALA A 235 6.13 10.90 -2.73
N ILE A 236 6.57 10.63 -1.50
CA ILE A 236 6.64 11.63 -0.42
C ILE A 236 7.70 12.69 -0.72
N VAL A 237 8.90 12.29 -1.12
CA VAL A 237 9.96 13.23 -1.51
C VAL A 237 9.49 14.08 -2.68
N ARG A 238 8.81 13.48 -3.67
CA ARG A 238 8.24 14.21 -4.80
C ARG A 238 7.17 15.22 -4.37
N ALA A 239 6.31 14.85 -3.41
CA ALA A 239 5.32 15.75 -2.85
C ALA A 239 5.99 16.91 -2.10
N MET A 240 7.03 16.65 -1.32
CA MET A 240 7.69 17.67 -0.50
C MET A 240 8.62 18.59 -1.31
N ALA A 241 9.36 18.05 -2.29
CA ALA A 241 10.38 18.78 -3.02
C ALA A 241 9.82 19.64 -4.16
N ALA A 242 8.80 19.13 -4.85
CA ALA A 242 8.32 19.76 -6.09
C ALA A 242 6.86 20.23 -6.01
N LEU A 243 6.26 20.24 -4.81
CA LEU A 243 5.04 20.99 -4.51
C LEU A 243 5.30 21.95 -3.33
N PRO A 244 6.17 22.97 -3.51
CA PRO A 244 6.54 23.87 -2.42
C PRO A 244 5.32 24.68 -1.96
N LYS A 245 5.18 24.86 -0.64
CA LYS A 245 4.07 25.65 -0.04
C LYS A 245 4.04 27.11 -0.49
N THR A 246 5.15 27.62 -1.00
CA THR A 246 5.29 29.00 -1.51
C THR A 246 4.62 29.21 -2.86
N ASP A 247 4.35 28.15 -3.62
CA ASP A 247 3.71 28.22 -4.93
C ASP A 247 2.41 27.42 -4.93
N VAL A 248 1.29 28.14 -4.84
CA VAL A 248 -0.06 27.53 -4.85
C VAL A 248 -0.43 26.92 -6.20
N THR A 249 0.27 27.27 -7.26
CA THR A 249 0.05 26.77 -8.62
C THR A 249 0.95 25.58 -8.97
N ALA A 250 1.87 25.20 -8.10
CA ALA A 250 2.70 24.01 -8.31
C ALA A 250 1.81 22.75 -8.27
N HIS A 251 1.73 22.04 -9.39
CA HIS A 251 0.92 20.83 -9.54
C HIS A 251 1.65 19.77 -10.35
N LEU A 252 1.16 18.54 -10.31
CA LEU A 252 1.63 17.47 -11.18
C LEU A 252 1.10 17.68 -12.59
N SER A 253 1.98 17.53 -13.58
CA SER A 253 1.52 17.48 -14.97
C SER A 253 0.67 16.22 -15.21
N SER A 254 -0.25 16.26 -16.17
CA SER A 254 -1.09 15.10 -16.52
C SER A 254 -0.28 13.85 -16.84
N THR A 255 0.85 14.00 -17.54
CA THR A 255 1.74 12.87 -17.88
C THR A 255 2.42 12.28 -16.65
N GLU A 256 2.86 13.14 -15.74
CA GLU A 256 3.49 12.72 -14.49
C GLU A 256 2.49 12.03 -13.55
N ALA A 257 1.27 12.55 -13.45
CA ALA A 257 0.20 11.94 -12.65
C ALA A 257 -0.10 10.50 -13.13
N TRP A 258 -0.23 10.30 -14.44
CA TRP A 258 -0.40 8.98 -15.03
C TRP A 258 0.80 8.06 -14.81
N LEU A 259 2.03 8.59 -14.90
CA LEU A 259 3.24 7.82 -14.60
C LEU A 259 3.21 7.24 -13.19
N TRP A 260 2.78 8.03 -12.20
CA TRP A 260 2.62 7.58 -10.83
C TRP A 260 1.55 6.49 -10.68
N VAL A 261 0.42 6.61 -11.37
CA VAL A 261 -0.61 5.55 -11.42
C VAL A 261 -0.07 4.26 -12.03
N VAL A 262 0.66 4.35 -13.13
CA VAL A 262 1.27 3.16 -13.78
C VAL A 262 2.30 2.51 -12.87
N VAL A 263 3.19 3.30 -12.25
CA VAL A 263 4.18 2.79 -11.28
C VAL A 263 3.48 2.08 -10.12
N PHE A 264 2.39 2.66 -9.60
CA PHE A 264 1.61 2.07 -8.53
C PHE A 264 0.89 0.79 -8.97
N ALA A 265 0.27 0.76 -10.15
CA ALA A 265 -0.39 -0.43 -10.68
C ALA A 265 0.62 -1.57 -10.90
N VAL A 266 1.80 -1.27 -11.45
CA VAL A 266 2.88 -2.26 -11.58
C VAL A 266 3.33 -2.77 -10.22
N LEU A 267 3.48 -1.89 -9.22
CA LEU A 267 3.81 -2.28 -7.85
C LEU A 267 2.76 -3.26 -7.29
N MET A 268 1.47 -2.95 -7.43
CA MET A 268 0.37 -3.81 -6.97
C MET A 268 0.37 -5.18 -7.69
N LEU A 269 0.61 -5.21 -9.00
CA LEU A 269 0.70 -6.45 -9.77
C LEU A 269 1.90 -7.30 -9.35
N VAL A 270 3.05 -6.68 -9.14
CA VAL A 270 4.27 -7.36 -8.67
C VAL A 270 4.04 -7.98 -7.29
N GLN A 271 3.41 -7.23 -6.38
CA GLN A 271 3.07 -7.73 -5.04
C GLN A 271 1.97 -8.81 -5.05
N SER A 272 0.99 -8.71 -5.94
CA SER A 272 -0.03 -9.74 -6.13
C SER A 272 0.57 -11.04 -6.68
N ALA A 273 1.45 -10.92 -7.67
CA ALA A 273 2.18 -12.05 -8.24
C ALA A 273 3.05 -12.72 -7.18
N ALA A 274 3.75 -11.93 -6.37
CA ALA A 274 4.56 -12.43 -5.25
C ALA A 274 3.79 -13.39 -4.33
N LEU A 275 2.63 -12.94 -3.84
CA LEU A 275 1.76 -13.72 -2.97
C LEU A 275 1.16 -14.92 -3.70
N SER A 276 0.74 -14.72 -4.94
CA SER A 276 0.13 -15.77 -5.76
C SER A 276 1.10 -16.92 -6.04
N PHE A 277 2.39 -16.64 -6.20
CA PHE A 277 3.42 -17.65 -6.48
C PHE A 277 4.26 -18.03 -5.25
N GLN A 278 3.89 -17.58 -4.05
CA GLN A 278 4.61 -17.89 -2.82
C GLN A 278 4.47 -19.39 -2.49
N GLN A 279 5.60 -20.08 -2.32
CA GLN A 279 5.62 -21.52 -2.02
C GLN A 279 5.21 -21.82 -0.58
N GLY A 280 4.40 -22.86 -0.39
CA GLY A 280 4.09 -23.42 0.93
C GLY A 280 3.34 -22.49 1.89
N VAL A 281 2.62 -21.49 1.38
CA VAL A 281 1.81 -20.57 2.21
C VAL A 281 0.53 -21.21 2.71
N GLU A 282 -0.06 -22.10 1.91
CA GLU A 282 -1.32 -22.77 2.25
C GLU A 282 -1.10 -24.08 3.04
N THR A 283 0.14 -24.50 3.24
CA THR A 283 0.50 -25.71 4.01
C THR A 283 0.80 -25.35 5.47
N PRO A 284 0.03 -25.88 6.45
CA PRO A 284 0.33 -25.68 7.87
C PRO A 284 1.75 -26.15 8.19
N TYR A 285 2.46 -25.40 9.03
CA TYR A 285 3.73 -25.86 9.59
C TYR A 285 3.46 -27.08 10.47
N ARG A 286 3.91 -28.27 10.06
CA ARG A 286 4.03 -29.42 10.94
C ARG A 286 5.47 -29.42 11.46
N PRO A 287 5.71 -29.18 12.77
CA PRO A 287 7.02 -29.48 13.32
C PRO A 287 7.29 -30.97 13.05
N GLU A 288 8.50 -31.29 12.58
CA GLU A 288 8.93 -32.67 12.53
C GLU A 288 8.76 -33.23 13.95
N GLN A 289 7.84 -34.19 14.10
CA GLN A 289 7.85 -35.04 15.27
C GLN A 289 9.22 -35.73 15.24
N HIS A 290 10.13 -35.28 16.08
CA HIS A 290 11.16 -36.17 16.60
C HIS A 290 10.40 -37.30 17.30
N THR A 291 10.04 -38.34 16.54
CA THR A 291 9.94 -39.68 17.07
C THR A 291 11.33 -39.98 17.60
N GLY A 292 11.58 -39.56 18.83
CA GLY A 292 12.58 -40.18 19.67
C GLY A 292 12.18 -41.64 19.69
N SER A 293 12.92 -42.44 18.91
CA SER A 293 13.07 -43.85 19.19
C SER A 293 13.43 -43.93 20.66
N ALA A 294 12.44 -44.31 21.47
CA ALA A 294 12.72 -45.07 22.67
C ALA A 294 13.35 -46.38 22.17
N ASP A 295 14.64 -46.31 21.85
CA ASP A 295 15.47 -47.49 21.80
C ASP A 295 15.75 -47.83 23.25
N ASP A 296 14.95 -48.77 23.73
CA ASP A 296 15.32 -49.74 24.73
C ASP A 296 16.79 -50.13 24.56
N SER A 297 17.61 -49.78 25.55
CA SER A 297 18.86 -50.47 25.80
C SER A 297 19.03 -50.64 27.30
N ALA A 298 18.51 -51.80 27.75
CA ALA A 298 19.09 -52.77 28.69
C ALA A 298 20.10 -52.29 29.76
#